data_AF-A0A4Q2TAE0-F1
#
_entry.id   AF-A0A4Q2TAE0-F1
#
_cell.length_a   1.000
_cell.length_b   1.000
_cell.length_c   1.000
_cell.angle_alpha   90.00
_cell.angle_beta   90.00
_cell.angle_gamma   90.00
#
_symmetry.space_group_name_H-M   'P 1'
#
loop_
_entity.id
_entity.type
_entity.pdbx_description
1 polymer ?
#
loop_
_entity_poly.entity_id
_entity_poly.type
_entity_poly.pdbx_seq_one_letter_code
_entity_poly.pdbx_strand_id
1 'polypeptide(L)'
;MSEHEDRAEDEESYEYVPGGRRRKGRGLKGCLAVLVALAVLVGGFYVGLTQGVSWVSDQFQGPDDYAGPGTGSVEFTVNEGDTVAQMGRNLKEQGVTKSVQAFIDAAAGESASSGIQVGDYELQKEMKASDALEVLIDPANLISFPTVTIPEGLRLVDIVSVLADNTDFSQGAYNKALESGKLGLPDYAEGNAEGYLFPATYEIKPNQKPVQILRTMVSRWRDAADAADLEGRAAELGHTPAELMIIASLIEAEGRGADMPKISRVIYNRLDGPGDKGGTNGTLGIDASNAYGLGKSGTTALTTEELAVDTPYDTRRRVGLPPTPIEAPGDDAIAAAANPVDGPWYYYVTVNLETGETKFYEDYDGFLEGKAEYNSYCETSSDRC
;
A
#
# COMPACT_ATOMS: atom_id res chain seq x y z
N MET A 1 9.05 66.48 -71.13
CA MET A 1 9.81 65.61 -70.20
C MET A 1 9.70 64.21 -70.77
N SER A 2 10.39 64.02 -71.91
CA SER A 2 11.71 63.37 -72.01
C SER A 2 11.54 61.84 -71.89
N GLU A 3 11.25 61.17 -73.01
CA GLU A 3 12.23 60.59 -73.97
C GLU A 3 12.58 59.15 -73.54
N HIS A 4 12.15 58.15 -74.34
CA HIS A 4 12.95 57.36 -75.30
C HIS A 4 13.60 56.14 -74.63
N GLU A 5 13.68 54.93 -75.19
CA GLU A 5 13.25 54.36 -76.48
C GLU A 5 13.39 52.82 -76.36
N ASP A 6 12.77 52.12 -77.31
CA ASP A 6 12.97 50.71 -77.66
C ASP A 6 14.45 50.31 -77.83
N ARG A 7 14.74 48.99 -77.82
CA ARG A 7 15.23 48.25 -79.01
C ARG A 7 15.71 46.82 -78.69
N ALA A 8 15.38 45.95 -79.64
CA ALA A 8 15.68 44.53 -79.78
C ALA A 8 17.16 44.17 -80.06
N GLU A 9 17.46 42.90 -79.79
CA GLU A 9 18.29 41.91 -80.52
C GLU A 9 19.51 42.36 -81.34
N ASP A 10 20.67 41.74 -81.06
CA ASP A 10 21.44 40.87 -81.98
C ASP A 10 22.97 40.89 -81.73
N GLU A 11 23.49 39.66 -81.62
CA GLU A 11 24.73 39.06 -82.13
C GLU A 11 26.12 39.76 -82.17
N GLU A 12 27.08 38.89 -81.79
CA GLU A 12 28.41 38.65 -82.39
C GLU A 12 29.71 39.30 -81.85
N SER A 13 30.58 38.38 -81.40
CA SER A 13 31.98 38.18 -81.82
C SER A 13 33.08 39.11 -81.31
N TYR A 14 34.06 38.55 -80.58
CA TYR A 14 35.51 38.86 -80.57
C TYR A 14 36.22 37.70 -79.84
N GLU A 15 37.43 37.22 -80.09
CA GLU A 15 38.41 37.24 -81.18
C GLU A 15 39.49 36.22 -80.74
N TYR A 16 40.04 35.44 -81.67
CA TYR A 16 41.02 34.38 -81.42
C TYR A 16 42.46 34.89 -81.52
N VAL A 17 43.32 34.59 -80.54
CA VAL A 17 44.80 34.73 -80.65
C VAL A 17 45.50 33.45 -80.13
N PRO A 18 46.33 32.77 -80.94
CA PRO A 18 47.05 31.57 -80.55
C PRO A 18 48.50 31.84 -80.12
N GLY A 19 49.02 31.04 -79.19
CA GLY A 19 50.46 30.93 -79.00
C GLY A 19 50.92 30.10 -77.80
N GLY A 20 51.68 29.03 -78.06
CA GLY A 20 52.75 28.59 -77.15
C GLY A 20 52.62 27.21 -76.50
N ARG A 21 53.13 26.17 -77.18
CA ARG A 21 53.38 24.83 -76.63
C ARG A 21 54.35 24.82 -75.43
N ARG A 22 54.08 23.96 -74.44
CA ARG A 22 55.13 23.11 -73.82
C ARG A 22 54.58 21.73 -73.44
N ARG A 23 55.25 20.69 -73.97
CA ARG A 23 54.99 19.24 -73.81
C ARG A 23 55.05 18.78 -72.35
N LYS A 24 54.17 17.84 -71.97
CA LYS A 24 54.55 16.62 -71.23
C LYS A 24 53.47 15.54 -71.39
N GLY A 25 53.86 14.38 -71.92
CA GLY A 25 52.93 13.29 -72.23
C GLY A 25 52.60 12.37 -71.05
N ARG A 26 51.51 11.61 -71.21
CA ARG A 26 51.13 10.31 -70.61
C ARG A 26 49.60 10.22 -70.74
N GLY A 27 48.95 9.19 -71.23
CA GLY A 27 49.12 7.74 -71.13
C GLY A 27 47.73 7.16 -70.78
N LEU A 28 47.41 5.95 -71.21
CA LEU A 28 46.08 5.27 -71.16
C LEU A 28 45.35 5.16 -69.77
N LYS A 29 45.76 5.90 -68.73
CA LYS A 29 45.27 5.76 -67.35
C LYS A 29 43.93 6.46 -67.05
N GLY A 30 43.41 7.28 -67.97
CA GLY A 30 42.15 8.02 -67.75
C GLY A 30 40.89 7.15 -67.83
N CYS A 31 40.86 6.14 -68.71
CA CYS A 31 39.66 5.33 -68.95
C CYS A 31 39.39 4.30 -67.83
N LEU A 32 40.46 3.75 -67.22
CA LEU A 32 40.35 2.80 -66.11
C LEU A 32 39.77 3.48 -64.84
N ALA A 33 40.16 4.73 -64.57
CA ALA A 33 39.66 5.46 -63.41
C ALA A 33 38.15 5.71 -63.50
N VAL A 34 37.64 5.99 -64.70
CA VAL A 34 36.20 6.20 -64.95
C VAL A 34 35.41 4.90 -64.79
N LEU A 35 35.92 3.78 -65.29
CA LEU A 35 35.26 2.48 -65.14
C LEU A 35 35.25 1.97 -63.70
N VAL A 36 36.33 2.19 -62.94
CA VAL A 36 36.38 1.87 -61.51
C VAL A 36 35.40 2.76 -60.74
N ALA A 37 35.32 4.06 -61.05
CA ALA A 37 34.34 4.95 -60.43
C ALA A 37 32.89 4.52 -60.70
N LEU A 38 32.57 4.11 -61.94
CA LEU A 38 31.25 3.57 -62.30
C LEU A 38 30.95 2.25 -61.58
N ALA A 39 31.91 1.34 -61.50
CA ALA A 39 31.74 0.08 -60.78
C ALA A 39 31.54 0.31 -59.27
N VAL A 40 32.23 1.28 -58.68
CA VAL A 40 32.03 1.69 -57.28
C VAL A 40 30.67 2.34 -57.06
N LEU A 41 30.20 3.16 -58.01
CA LEU A 41 28.87 3.78 -57.92
C LEU A 41 27.75 2.73 -58.05
N VAL A 42 27.85 1.82 -59.01
CA VAL A 42 26.87 0.75 -59.22
C VAL A 42 26.92 -0.26 -58.06
N GLY A 43 28.12 -0.62 -57.59
CA GLY A 43 28.30 -1.50 -56.43
C GLY A 43 27.77 -0.86 -55.14
N GLY A 44 28.06 0.42 -54.91
CA GLY A 44 27.56 1.20 -53.77
C GLY A 44 26.04 1.36 -53.81
N PHE A 45 25.46 1.56 -54.99
CA PHE A 45 24.00 1.63 -55.18
C PHE A 45 23.32 0.27 -54.95
N TYR A 46 23.90 -0.82 -55.46
CA TYR A 46 23.39 -2.18 -55.23
C TYR A 46 23.47 -2.59 -53.76
N VAL A 47 24.59 -2.31 -53.08
CA VAL A 47 24.74 -2.53 -51.64
C VAL A 47 23.78 -1.63 -50.86
N GLY A 48 23.60 -0.37 -51.23
CA GLY A 48 22.64 0.55 -50.62
C GLY A 48 21.18 0.10 -50.76
N LEU A 49 20.80 -0.49 -51.90
CA LEU A 49 19.45 -1.03 -52.11
C LEU A 49 19.21 -2.36 -51.38
N THR A 50 20.20 -3.24 -51.30
CA THR A 50 20.02 -4.57 -50.71
C THR A 50 20.22 -4.60 -49.19
N GLN A 51 21.19 -3.84 -48.68
CA GLN A 51 21.42 -3.67 -47.23
C GLN A 51 20.56 -2.55 -46.62
N GLY A 52 20.06 -1.61 -47.42
CA GLY A 52 19.16 -0.56 -46.95
C GLY A 52 17.76 -1.09 -46.64
N VAL A 53 17.29 -2.11 -47.36
CA VAL A 53 15.96 -2.71 -47.13
C VAL A 53 15.89 -3.50 -45.83
N SER A 54 16.97 -4.18 -45.41
CA SER A 54 17.02 -4.87 -44.10
C SER A 54 17.10 -3.89 -42.93
N TRP A 55 17.88 -2.82 -43.06
CA TRP A 55 17.97 -1.75 -42.05
C TRP A 55 16.64 -1.00 -41.91
N VAL A 56 15.93 -0.78 -43.01
CA VAL A 56 14.59 -0.18 -43.00
C VAL A 56 13.56 -1.17 -42.43
N SER A 57 13.61 -2.46 -42.75
CA SER A 57 12.65 -3.45 -42.23
C SER A 57 12.79 -3.68 -40.72
N ASP A 58 14.00 -3.67 -40.17
CA ASP A 58 14.23 -3.81 -38.72
C ASP A 58 13.71 -2.60 -37.94
N GLN A 59 13.62 -1.43 -38.58
CA GLN A 59 13.06 -0.22 -37.98
C GLN A 59 11.52 -0.16 -38.04
N PHE A 60 10.88 -1.05 -38.82
CA PHE A 60 9.43 -1.16 -39.00
C PHE A 60 8.82 -2.45 -38.43
N GLN A 61 9.62 -3.35 -37.87
CA GLN A 61 9.07 -4.42 -37.04
C GLN A 61 8.55 -3.78 -35.75
N GLY A 62 7.23 -3.83 -35.55
CA GLY A 62 6.61 -3.45 -34.28
C GLY A 62 7.20 -4.26 -33.12
N PRO A 63 6.92 -3.87 -31.87
CA PRO A 63 7.46 -4.60 -30.73
C PRO A 63 7.09 -6.08 -30.82
N ASP A 64 8.06 -6.94 -30.46
CA ASP A 64 7.87 -8.38 -30.44
C ASP A 64 6.62 -8.74 -29.62
N ASP A 65 5.65 -9.42 -30.26
CA ASP A 65 4.45 -9.94 -29.60
C ASP A 65 4.25 -11.43 -29.92
N TYR A 66 3.47 -12.13 -29.09
CA TYR A 66 3.01 -13.48 -29.41
C TYR A 66 1.85 -13.40 -30.41
N ALA A 67 1.68 -14.46 -31.20
CA ALA A 67 0.58 -14.53 -32.18
C ALA A 67 -0.80 -14.75 -31.50
N GLY A 68 -0.82 -15.18 -30.24
CA GLY A 68 -2.03 -15.59 -29.54
C GLY A 68 -2.58 -16.94 -30.03
N PRO A 69 -3.72 -17.40 -29.47
CA PRO A 69 -4.49 -16.78 -28.38
C PRO A 69 -3.89 -17.02 -26.97
N GLY A 70 -2.72 -17.68 -26.90
CA GLY A 70 -2.14 -18.15 -25.63
C GLY A 70 -2.54 -19.58 -25.30
N THR A 71 -1.93 -20.15 -24.26
CA THR A 71 -2.24 -21.49 -23.75
C THR A 71 -2.05 -21.62 -22.23
N GLY A 72 -2.74 -22.59 -21.64
CA GLY A 72 -2.66 -22.87 -20.21
C GLY A 72 -3.41 -21.82 -19.37
N SER A 73 -3.05 -21.73 -18.09
CA SER A 73 -3.63 -20.78 -17.14
C SER A 73 -2.55 -20.28 -16.19
N VAL A 74 -2.58 -18.98 -15.89
CA VAL A 74 -1.63 -18.22 -15.08
C VAL A 74 -2.41 -17.18 -14.28
N GLU A 75 -2.34 -17.27 -12.95
CA GLU A 75 -2.81 -16.19 -12.08
C GLU A 75 -1.86 -15.00 -12.19
N PHE A 76 -2.42 -13.84 -12.54
CA PHE A 76 -1.69 -12.58 -12.66
C PHE A 76 -2.32 -11.54 -11.73
N THR A 77 -1.51 -10.98 -10.82
CA THR A 77 -1.94 -9.95 -9.87
C THR A 77 -1.61 -8.56 -10.39
N VAL A 78 -2.61 -7.69 -10.45
CA VAL A 78 -2.44 -6.23 -10.57
C VAL A 78 -2.38 -5.65 -9.15
N ASN A 79 -1.27 -5.02 -8.79
CA ASN A 79 -1.10 -4.42 -7.47
C ASN A 79 -1.55 -2.95 -7.46
N GLU A 80 -1.86 -2.44 -6.28
CA GLU A 80 -2.10 -1.01 -6.11
C GLU A 80 -0.88 -0.19 -6.55
N GLY A 81 -1.13 0.85 -7.35
CA GLY A 81 -0.08 1.70 -7.91
C GLY A 81 0.64 1.14 -9.14
N ASP A 82 0.31 -0.06 -9.62
CA ASP A 82 0.88 -0.60 -10.86
C ASP A 82 0.53 0.30 -12.06
N THR A 83 1.56 0.85 -12.71
CA THR A 83 1.40 1.55 -13.98
C THR A 83 1.26 0.55 -15.13
N VAL A 84 0.70 0.96 -16.28
CA VAL A 84 0.67 0.14 -17.51
C VAL A 84 2.05 -0.44 -17.85
N ALA A 85 3.11 0.35 -17.67
CA ALA A 85 4.48 -0.10 -17.90
C ALA A 85 4.94 -1.16 -16.88
N GLN A 86 4.51 -1.04 -15.61
CA GLN A 86 4.80 -2.06 -14.58
C GLN A 86 4.03 -3.34 -14.85
N MET A 87 2.74 -3.25 -15.18
CA MET A 87 1.95 -4.41 -15.61
C MET A 87 2.60 -5.11 -16.82
N GLY A 88 3.01 -4.35 -17.84
CA GLY A 88 3.71 -4.92 -18.99
C GLY A 88 5.03 -5.63 -18.64
N ARG A 89 5.78 -5.14 -17.63
CA ARG A 89 6.97 -5.82 -17.11
C ARG A 89 6.59 -7.13 -16.42
N ASN A 90 5.60 -7.09 -15.53
CA ASN A 90 5.14 -8.26 -14.78
C ASN A 90 4.58 -9.34 -15.72
N LEU A 91 3.77 -8.95 -16.72
CA LEU A 91 3.21 -9.85 -17.74
C LEU A 91 4.32 -10.55 -18.54
N LYS A 92 5.34 -9.80 -18.96
CA LYS A 92 6.49 -10.36 -19.68
C LYS A 92 7.30 -11.30 -18.80
N GLU A 93 7.57 -10.91 -17.56
CA GLU A 93 8.32 -11.73 -16.60
C GLU A 93 7.61 -13.07 -16.35
N GLN A 94 6.27 -13.05 -16.29
CA GLN A 94 5.47 -14.26 -16.21
C GLN A 94 5.30 -14.97 -17.57
N GLY A 95 5.83 -14.47 -18.68
CA GLY A 95 5.66 -15.09 -20.00
C GLY A 95 4.22 -15.09 -20.50
N VAL A 96 3.38 -14.17 -20.02
CA VAL A 96 2.04 -13.92 -20.54
C VAL A 96 2.14 -13.18 -21.86
N THR A 97 2.92 -12.10 -21.91
CA THR A 97 3.18 -11.33 -23.15
C THR A 97 4.66 -11.40 -23.54
N LYS A 98 4.98 -11.21 -24.84
CA LYS A 98 6.35 -11.38 -25.34
C LYS A 98 7.24 -10.18 -25.04
N SER A 99 6.67 -8.98 -25.02
CA SER A 99 7.39 -7.75 -24.72
C SER A 99 6.56 -6.75 -23.93
N VAL A 100 7.26 -5.94 -23.12
CA VAL A 100 6.65 -4.84 -22.36
C VAL A 100 6.04 -3.81 -23.32
N GLN A 101 6.75 -3.50 -24.43
CA GLN A 101 6.33 -2.49 -25.38
C GLN A 101 5.06 -2.89 -26.14
N ALA A 102 4.88 -4.17 -26.48
CA ALA A 102 3.65 -4.63 -27.12
C ALA A 102 2.42 -4.39 -26.24
N PHE A 103 2.55 -4.57 -24.92
CA PHE A 103 1.47 -4.29 -23.97
C PHE A 103 1.24 -2.78 -23.78
N ILE A 104 2.31 -1.99 -23.68
CA ILE A 104 2.20 -0.52 -23.61
C ILE A 104 1.49 0.02 -24.86
N ASP A 105 1.84 -0.47 -26.05
CA ASP A 105 1.25 -0.04 -27.32
C ASP A 105 -0.23 -0.45 -27.41
N ALA A 106 -0.57 -1.67 -26.96
CA ALA A 106 -1.96 -2.11 -26.87
C ALA A 106 -2.78 -1.22 -25.93
N ALA A 107 -2.24 -0.86 -24.76
CA ALA A 107 -2.90 -0.03 -23.78
C ALA A 107 -3.01 1.45 -24.21
N ALA A 108 -1.99 1.99 -24.89
CA ALA A 108 -2.01 3.37 -25.37
C ALA A 108 -3.14 3.64 -26.38
N GLY A 109 -3.60 2.60 -27.08
CA GLY A 109 -4.75 2.67 -28.00
C GLY A 109 -6.12 2.50 -27.33
N GLU A 110 -6.17 2.19 -26.04
CA GLU A 110 -7.40 1.80 -25.34
C GLU A 110 -7.68 2.69 -24.12
N SER A 111 -8.71 3.53 -24.21
CA SER A 111 -9.12 4.42 -23.11
C SER A 111 -9.51 3.67 -21.83
N ALA A 112 -9.99 2.44 -21.93
CA ALA A 112 -10.35 1.61 -20.78
C ALA A 112 -9.12 1.13 -19.98
N SER A 113 -7.89 1.21 -20.53
CA SER A 113 -6.69 0.72 -19.85
C SER A 113 -6.35 1.48 -18.57
N SER A 114 -6.84 2.73 -18.41
CA SER A 114 -6.71 3.49 -17.16
C SER A 114 -7.66 3.01 -16.05
N GLY A 115 -8.63 2.17 -16.38
CA GLY A 115 -9.64 1.62 -15.46
C GLY A 115 -9.40 0.16 -15.07
N ILE A 116 -8.24 -0.41 -15.40
CA ILE A 116 -7.85 -1.77 -14.94
C ILE A 116 -7.90 -1.79 -13.41
N GLN A 117 -8.60 -2.77 -12.86
CA GLN A 117 -8.83 -2.89 -11.43
C GLN A 117 -7.65 -3.60 -10.76
N VAL A 118 -7.41 -3.26 -9.50
CA VAL A 118 -6.49 -4.01 -8.64
C VAL A 118 -7.13 -5.36 -8.32
N GLY A 119 -6.33 -6.43 -8.38
CA GLY A 119 -6.79 -7.78 -8.08
C GLY A 119 -6.12 -8.85 -8.94
N ASP A 120 -6.59 -10.09 -8.78
CA ASP A 120 -6.07 -11.25 -9.49
C ASP A 120 -6.90 -11.55 -10.73
N TYR A 121 -6.23 -11.91 -11.82
CA TYR A 121 -6.82 -12.27 -13.10
C TYR A 121 -6.31 -13.63 -13.56
N GLU A 122 -7.16 -14.41 -14.23
CA GLU A 122 -6.73 -15.62 -14.89
C GLU A 122 -6.32 -15.30 -16.34
N LEU A 123 -5.03 -15.37 -16.64
CA LEU A 123 -4.45 -15.17 -17.96
C LEU A 123 -3.89 -16.48 -18.52
N GLN A 124 -3.43 -16.46 -19.77
CA GLN A 124 -2.76 -17.59 -20.41
C GLN A 124 -1.29 -17.23 -20.68
N LYS A 125 -0.41 -18.24 -20.81
CA LYS A 125 0.95 -17.98 -21.31
C LYS A 125 0.89 -17.67 -22.80
N GLU A 126 1.84 -16.89 -23.29
CA GLU A 126 2.02 -16.59 -24.71
C GLU A 126 0.80 -15.95 -25.40
N MET A 127 0.04 -15.12 -24.66
CA MET A 127 -1.03 -14.30 -25.19
C MET A 127 -0.47 -13.18 -26.05
N LYS A 128 -1.22 -12.80 -27.09
CA LYS A 128 -1.02 -11.53 -27.76
C LYS A 128 -1.31 -10.40 -26.77
N ALA A 129 -0.53 -9.33 -26.78
CA ALA A 129 -0.63 -8.29 -25.76
C ALA A 129 -1.99 -7.59 -25.71
N SER A 130 -2.68 -7.47 -26.86
CA SER A 130 -4.07 -6.97 -26.93
C SER A 130 -5.06 -7.88 -26.19
N ASP A 131 -4.87 -9.19 -26.27
CA ASP A 131 -5.79 -10.18 -25.70
C ASP A 131 -5.59 -10.23 -24.18
N ALA A 132 -4.34 -10.11 -23.71
CA ALA A 132 -4.05 -9.94 -22.28
C ALA A 132 -4.67 -8.64 -21.74
N LEU A 133 -4.60 -7.54 -22.50
CA LEU A 133 -5.24 -6.28 -22.12
C LEU A 133 -6.76 -6.40 -22.03
N GLU A 134 -7.41 -7.06 -23.00
CA GLU A 134 -8.85 -7.29 -23.01
C GLU A 134 -9.34 -8.02 -21.74
N VAL A 135 -8.56 -9.00 -21.27
CA VAL A 135 -8.87 -9.65 -19.99
C VAL A 135 -8.76 -8.69 -18.81
N LEU A 136 -7.69 -7.88 -18.75
CA LEU A 136 -7.42 -6.98 -17.62
C LEU A 136 -8.39 -5.80 -17.52
N ILE A 137 -8.90 -5.29 -18.65
CA ILE A 137 -9.83 -4.14 -18.65
C ILE A 137 -11.27 -4.53 -18.31
N ASP A 138 -11.62 -5.81 -18.41
CA ASP A 138 -12.96 -6.28 -18.05
C ASP A 138 -13.01 -6.73 -16.57
N PRO A 139 -13.72 -6.00 -15.69
CA PRO A 139 -13.82 -6.34 -14.29
C PRO A 139 -14.50 -7.68 -14.02
N ALA A 140 -15.24 -8.26 -14.98
CA ALA A 140 -15.81 -9.60 -14.84
C ALA A 140 -14.75 -10.71 -14.81
N ASN A 141 -13.51 -10.42 -15.22
CA ASN A 141 -12.39 -11.36 -15.18
C ASN A 141 -11.58 -11.32 -13.88
N LEU A 142 -11.96 -10.45 -12.92
CA LEU A 142 -11.37 -10.47 -11.58
C LEU A 142 -11.73 -11.77 -10.87
N ILE A 143 -10.71 -12.47 -10.41
CA ILE A 143 -10.86 -13.62 -9.52
C ILE A 143 -11.28 -13.09 -8.16
N SER A 144 -12.47 -13.48 -7.70
CA SER A 144 -12.94 -13.19 -6.35
C SER A 144 -12.63 -14.37 -5.42
N PHE A 145 -11.95 -14.09 -4.31
CA PHE A 145 -11.68 -15.09 -3.28
C PHE A 145 -12.63 -14.93 -2.08
N PRO A 146 -12.88 -16.00 -1.31
CA PRO A 146 -13.58 -15.89 -0.03
C PRO A 146 -12.84 -14.91 0.90
N THR A 147 -13.60 -14.09 1.61
CA THR A 147 -13.06 -13.10 2.54
C THR A 147 -13.36 -13.45 3.98
N VAL A 148 -12.44 -13.16 4.89
CA VAL A 148 -12.64 -13.21 6.34
C VAL A 148 -12.46 -11.83 6.92
N THR A 149 -13.50 -11.32 7.59
CA THR A 149 -13.43 -10.03 8.28
C THR A 149 -13.04 -10.23 9.74
N ILE A 150 -12.01 -9.49 10.17
CA ILE A 150 -11.54 -9.41 11.54
C ILE A 150 -11.88 -8.02 12.06
N PRO A 151 -12.91 -7.88 12.92
CA PRO A 151 -13.23 -6.62 13.57
C PRO A 151 -12.11 -6.08 14.46
N GLU A 152 -12.10 -4.76 14.63
CA GLU A 152 -11.29 -4.06 15.63
C GLU A 152 -11.66 -4.51 17.05
N GLY A 153 -10.71 -4.41 17.97
CA GLY A 153 -10.91 -4.77 19.39
C GLY A 153 -10.98 -6.27 19.66
N LEU A 154 -10.69 -7.13 18.68
CA LEU A 154 -10.55 -8.56 18.92
C LEU A 154 -9.20 -8.91 19.56
N ARG A 155 -9.23 -9.86 20.48
CA ARG A 155 -8.01 -10.47 21.04
C ARG A 155 -7.44 -11.50 20.07
N LEU A 156 -6.17 -11.80 20.19
CA LEU A 156 -5.46 -12.80 19.40
C LEU A 156 -6.20 -14.14 19.39
N VAL A 157 -6.71 -14.57 20.54
CA VAL A 157 -7.49 -15.83 20.67
C VAL A 157 -8.80 -15.79 19.88
N ASP A 158 -9.46 -14.64 19.84
CA ASP A 158 -10.72 -14.45 19.12
C ASP A 158 -10.45 -14.35 17.61
N ILE A 159 -9.38 -13.65 17.20
CA ILE A 159 -8.89 -13.61 15.82
C ILE A 159 -8.60 -15.04 15.32
N VAL A 160 -7.89 -15.85 16.11
CA VAL A 160 -7.60 -17.25 15.77
C VAL A 160 -8.89 -18.06 15.65
N SER A 161 -9.89 -17.83 16.50
CA SER A 161 -11.20 -18.49 16.39
C SER A 161 -11.89 -18.10 15.09
N VAL A 162 -12.00 -16.80 14.77
CA VAL A 162 -12.65 -16.32 13.54
C VAL A 162 -11.96 -16.91 12.31
N LEU A 163 -10.62 -16.91 12.27
CA LEU A 163 -9.87 -17.50 11.17
C LEU A 163 -10.12 -19.01 11.06
N ALA A 164 -10.15 -19.73 12.17
CA ALA A 164 -10.39 -21.17 12.15
C ALA A 164 -11.84 -21.53 11.75
N ASP A 165 -12.82 -20.70 12.11
CA ASP A 165 -14.22 -20.92 11.76
C ASP A 165 -14.53 -20.60 10.29
N ASN A 166 -13.70 -19.77 9.65
CA ASN A 166 -13.91 -19.31 8.27
C ASN A 166 -12.84 -19.81 7.29
N THR A 167 -11.97 -20.74 7.70
CA THR A 167 -10.99 -21.38 6.81
C THR A 167 -10.92 -22.88 7.06
N ASP A 168 -10.28 -23.63 6.17
CA ASP A 168 -10.12 -25.10 6.33
C ASP A 168 -9.09 -25.50 7.41
N PHE A 169 -8.55 -24.54 8.16
CA PHE A 169 -7.49 -24.77 9.16
C PHE A 169 -8.03 -24.69 10.58
N SER A 170 -7.65 -25.64 11.43
CA SER A 170 -8.00 -25.61 12.85
C SER A 170 -7.27 -24.50 13.61
N GLN A 171 -7.80 -24.10 14.77
CA GLN A 171 -7.11 -23.18 15.70
C GLN A 171 -5.69 -23.67 16.04
N GLY A 172 -5.48 -24.98 16.20
CA GLY A 172 -4.16 -25.55 16.45
C GLY A 172 -3.15 -25.31 15.32
N ALA A 173 -3.60 -25.21 14.07
CA ALA A 173 -2.75 -24.87 12.94
C ALA A 173 -2.33 -23.38 12.96
N TYR A 174 -3.23 -22.49 13.36
CA TYR A 174 -2.92 -21.07 13.58
C TYR A 174 -1.99 -20.87 14.78
N ASN A 175 -2.24 -21.54 15.90
CA ASN A 175 -1.36 -21.49 17.08
C ASN A 175 0.07 -21.94 16.74
N LYS A 176 0.22 -23.03 15.98
CA LYS A 176 1.54 -23.46 15.48
C LYS A 176 2.19 -22.43 14.56
N ALA A 177 1.41 -21.69 13.78
CA ALA A 177 1.93 -20.62 12.94
C ALA A 177 2.37 -19.41 13.77
N LEU A 178 1.64 -19.05 14.82
CA LEU A 178 2.01 -18.01 15.78
C LEU A 178 3.35 -18.33 16.45
N GLU A 179 3.52 -19.57 16.90
CA GLU A 179 4.75 -20.06 17.55
C GLU A 179 5.94 -20.22 16.59
N SER A 180 5.74 -20.06 15.27
CA SER A 180 6.77 -20.39 14.29
C SER A 180 7.91 -19.37 14.20
N GLY A 181 7.72 -18.15 14.74
CA GLY A 181 8.64 -17.03 14.59
C GLY A 181 8.75 -16.48 13.16
N LYS A 182 7.84 -16.86 12.25
CA LYS A 182 7.89 -16.52 10.81
C LYS A 182 6.88 -15.46 10.39
N LEU A 183 6.25 -14.79 11.34
CA LEU A 183 5.23 -13.77 11.06
C LEU A 183 5.83 -12.44 10.60
N GLY A 184 7.10 -12.19 10.92
CA GLY A 184 7.72 -10.88 10.65
C GLY A 184 7.21 -9.78 11.58
N LEU A 185 6.86 -10.14 12.81
CA LEU A 185 6.60 -9.18 13.90
C LEU A 185 7.84 -8.30 14.12
N PRO A 186 7.66 -7.05 14.57
CA PRO A 186 8.78 -6.20 14.94
C PRO A 186 9.51 -6.77 16.17
N ASP A 187 10.80 -6.47 16.32
CA ASP A 187 11.63 -7.00 17.42
C ASP A 187 11.06 -6.63 18.79
N TYR A 188 10.49 -5.42 18.92
CA TYR A 188 9.90 -4.92 20.16
C TYR A 188 8.57 -5.59 20.54
N ALA A 189 7.99 -6.42 19.66
CA ALA A 189 6.84 -7.27 20.02
C ALA A 189 7.28 -8.54 20.77
N GLU A 190 8.59 -8.84 20.82
CA GLU A 190 9.16 -9.99 21.54
C GLU A 190 8.50 -11.34 21.16
N GLY A 191 8.01 -11.45 19.93
CA GLY A 191 7.32 -12.63 19.42
C GLY A 191 5.85 -12.77 19.84
N ASN A 192 5.29 -11.81 20.59
CA ASN A 192 3.87 -11.76 20.91
C ASN A 192 3.08 -11.09 19.77
N ALA A 193 2.08 -11.78 19.24
CA ALA A 193 1.24 -11.26 18.15
C ALA A 193 0.02 -10.45 18.63
N GLU A 194 -0.25 -10.42 19.94
CA GLU A 194 -1.35 -9.64 20.52
C GLU A 194 -1.20 -8.15 20.19
N GLY A 195 -2.21 -7.57 19.55
CA GLY A 195 -2.19 -6.18 19.04
C GLY A 195 -1.52 -5.98 17.66
N TYR A 196 -0.86 -7.00 17.11
CA TYR A 196 -0.10 -6.88 15.84
C TYR A 196 -0.75 -7.59 14.64
N LEU A 197 -1.83 -8.35 14.87
CA LEU A 197 -2.67 -8.88 13.80
C LEU A 197 -3.76 -7.87 13.48
N PHE A 198 -3.55 -7.09 12.42
CA PHE A 198 -4.41 -5.94 12.12
C PHE A 198 -5.87 -6.35 11.86
N PRO A 199 -6.86 -5.58 12.34
CA PRO A 199 -8.26 -5.79 12.02
C PRO A 199 -8.60 -5.27 10.61
N ALA A 200 -9.03 -6.15 9.72
CA ALA A 200 -9.43 -5.83 8.36
C ALA A 200 -10.21 -7.00 7.73
N THR A 201 -10.66 -6.81 6.50
CA THR A 201 -11.16 -7.91 5.66
C THR A 201 -10.02 -8.47 4.82
N TYR A 202 -9.80 -9.78 4.95
CA TYR A 202 -8.72 -10.50 4.28
C TYR A 202 -9.27 -11.48 3.26
N GLU A 203 -8.78 -11.40 2.03
CA GLU A 203 -8.99 -12.43 1.03
C GLU A 203 -8.17 -13.68 1.36
N ILE A 204 -8.82 -14.85 1.30
CA ILE A 204 -8.20 -16.14 1.56
C ILE A 204 -7.97 -16.85 0.24
N LYS A 205 -6.72 -16.79 -0.23
CA LYS A 205 -6.33 -17.44 -1.49
C LYS A 205 -6.32 -18.97 -1.36
N PRO A 206 -6.59 -19.71 -2.45
CA PRO A 206 -6.48 -21.16 -2.45
C PRO A 206 -5.12 -21.64 -1.94
N ASN A 207 -5.12 -22.62 -1.04
CA ASN A 207 -3.91 -23.20 -0.44
C ASN A 207 -3.04 -22.23 0.40
N GLN A 208 -3.52 -21.02 0.71
CA GLN A 208 -2.81 -20.09 1.59
C GLN A 208 -2.74 -20.69 2.99
N LYS A 209 -1.53 -20.89 3.50
CA LYS A 209 -1.29 -21.53 4.81
C LYS A 209 -1.56 -20.53 5.95
N PRO A 210 -1.87 -21.00 7.18
CA PRO A 210 -2.09 -20.13 8.34
C PRO A 210 -1.00 -19.08 8.56
N VAL A 211 0.28 -19.47 8.44
CA VAL A 211 1.41 -18.53 8.58
C VAL A 211 1.41 -17.43 7.52
N GLN A 212 0.90 -17.70 6.31
CA GLN A 212 0.82 -16.69 5.25
C GLN A 212 -0.33 -15.72 5.52
N ILE A 213 -1.49 -16.22 5.99
CA ILE A 213 -2.63 -15.38 6.39
C ILE A 213 -2.19 -14.42 7.51
N LEU A 214 -1.59 -14.96 8.58
CA LEU A 214 -1.10 -14.15 9.70
C LEU A 214 -0.03 -13.13 9.29
N ARG A 215 0.85 -13.48 8.34
CA ARG A 215 1.83 -12.51 7.78
C ARG A 215 1.16 -11.37 7.03
N THR A 216 0.06 -11.63 6.31
CA THR A 216 -0.71 -10.57 5.67
C THR A 216 -1.28 -9.61 6.71
N MET A 217 -1.80 -10.13 7.83
CA MET A 217 -2.30 -9.29 8.93
C MET A 217 -1.20 -8.45 9.58
N VAL A 218 -0.01 -9.02 9.81
CA VAL A 218 1.15 -8.28 10.33
C VAL A 218 1.65 -7.24 9.31
N SER A 219 1.61 -7.55 8.02
CA SER A 219 1.95 -6.57 6.97
C SER A 219 1.01 -5.39 7.00
N ARG A 220 -0.31 -5.63 7.09
CA ARG A 220 -1.29 -4.55 7.16
C ARG A 220 -1.15 -3.70 8.43
N TRP A 221 -0.78 -4.32 9.55
CA TRP A 221 -0.43 -3.59 10.78
C TRP A 221 0.78 -2.69 10.55
N ARG A 222 1.82 -3.16 9.86
CA ARG A 222 2.99 -2.34 9.52
C ARG A 222 2.59 -1.15 8.67
N ASP A 223 1.73 -1.34 7.67
CA ASP A 223 1.24 -0.24 6.84
C ASP A 223 0.51 0.83 7.68
N ALA A 224 -0.30 0.41 8.67
CA ALA A 224 -0.97 1.32 9.60
C ALA A 224 0.03 2.04 10.52
N ALA A 225 1.02 1.33 11.05
CA ALA A 225 2.07 1.88 11.89
C ALA A 225 2.93 2.91 11.13
N ASP A 226 3.30 2.61 9.89
CA ASP A 226 4.06 3.49 9.00
C ASP A 226 3.24 4.75 8.67
N ALA A 227 1.95 4.60 8.36
CA ALA A 227 1.06 5.72 8.08
C ALA A 227 0.89 6.67 9.29
N ALA A 228 0.92 6.13 10.51
CA ALA A 228 0.86 6.90 11.75
C ALA A 228 2.23 7.43 12.22
N ASP A 229 3.33 7.11 11.53
CA ASP A 229 4.71 7.32 11.97
C ASP A 229 4.95 6.79 13.40
N LEU A 230 4.42 5.61 13.71
CA LEU A 230 4.39 5.05 15.07
C LEU A 230 5.76 5.11 15.75
N GLU A 231 6.82 4.75 15.04
CA GLU A 231 8.18 4.69 15.58
C GLU A 231 8.78 6.08 15.82
N GLY A 232 8.59 7.02 14.88
CA GLY A 232 9.03 8.41 15.03
C GLY A 232 8.27 9.12 16.16
N ARG A 233 6.95 8.96 16.18
CA ARG A 233 6.05 9.51 17.21
C ARG A 233 6.35 8.96 18.60
N ALA A 234 6.64 7.66 18.72
CA ALA A 234 7.06 7.07 19.99
C ALA A 234 8.29 7.80 20.55
N ALA A 235 9.32 7.98 19.73
CA ALA A 235 10.54 8.67 20.15
C ALA A 235 10.30 10.13 20.55
N GLU A 236 9.45 10.86 19.82
CA GLU A 236 9.09 12.25 20.14
C GLU A 236 8.29 12.37 21.45
N LEU A 237 7.43 11.39 21.74
CA LEU A 237 6.64 11.35 22.96
C LEU A 237 7.43 10.79 24.16
N GLY A 238 8.67 10.32 23.96
CA GLY A 238 9.50 9.74 25.03
C GLY A 238 9.13 8.31 25.40
N HIS A 239 8.50 7.57 24.48
CA HIS A 239 8.07 6.19 24.65
C HIS A 239 8.69 5.27 23.59
N THR A 240 8.48 3.97 23.76
CA THR A 240 8.82 2.95 22.78
C THR A 240 7.64 2.65 21.84
N PRO A 241 7.90 2.14 20.62
CA PRO A 241 6.83 1.71 19.72
C PRO A 241 5.94 0.61 20.34
N ALA A 242 6.52 -0.26 21.18
CA ALA A 242 5.77 -1.27 21.94
C ALA A 242 4.77 -0.62 22.91
N GLU A 243 5.19 0.41 23.65
CA GLU A 243 4.30 1.16 24.55
C GLU A 243 3.17 1.87 23.79
N LEU A 244 3.44 2.44 22.62
CA LEU A 244 2.39 3.03 21.78
C LEU A 244 1.37 1.99 21.31
N MET A 245 1.80 0.76 21.00
CA MET A 245 0.87 -0.32 20.67
C MET A 245 0.01 -0.74 21.86
N ILE A 246 0.58 -0.72 23.07
CA ILE A 246 -0.20 -0.96 24.30
C ILE A 246 -1.24 0.15 24.46
N ILE A 247 -0.83 1.41 24.35
CA ILE A 247 -1.72 2.58 24.43
C ILE A 247 -2.81 2.51 23.36
N ALA A 248 -2.48 2.16 22.11
CA ALA A 248 -3.45 2.00 21.03
C ALA A 248 -4.52 0.95 21.36
N SER A 249 -4.13 -0.21 21.90
CA SER A 249 -5.11 -1.24 22.31
C SER A 249 -5.99 -0.79 23.49
N LEU A 250 -5.48 0.05 24.38
CA LEU A 250 -6.26 0.62 25.48
C LEU A 250 -7.25 1.68 24.98
N ILE A 251 -6.84 2.49 23.99
CA ILE A 251 -7.71 3.47 23.33
C ILE A 251 -8.83 2.76 22.55
N GLU A 252 -8.50 1.70 21.82
CA GLU A 252 -9.47 0.89 21.08
C GLU A 252 -10.57 0.33 22.01
N ALA A 253 -10.17 -0.14 23.19
CA ALA A 253 -11.10 -0.74 24.13
C ALA A 253 -12.06 0.28 24.77
N GLU A 254 -11.63 1.54 24.89
CA GLU A 254 -12.32 2.59 25.65
C GLU A 254 -13.05 3.60 24.74
N GLY A 255 -12.58 3.77 23.51
CA GLY A 255 -12.92 4.91 22.67
C GLY A 255 -13.57 4.56 21.34
N ARG A 256 -14.32 5.52 20.81
CA ARG A 256 -14.87 5.47 19.45
C ARG A 256 -14.73 6.84 18.79
N GLY A 257 -14.36 6.84 17.51
CA GLY A 257 -14.30 8.05 16.68
C GLY A 257 -13.56 9.23 17.33
N ALA A 258 -14.23 10.39 17.42
CA ALA A 258 -13.62 11.65 17.84
C ALA A 258 -13.14 11.70 19.31
N ASP A 259 -13.52 10.73 20.14
CA ASP A 259 -13.08 10.66 21.54
C ASP A 259 -11.72 9.99 21.71
N MET A 260 -11.29 9.15 20.76
CA MET A 260 -10.03 8.41 20.84
C MET A 260 -8.80 9.31 21.09
N PRO A 261 -8.62 10.45 20.39
CA PRO A 261 -7.48 11.33 20.67
C PRO A 261 -7.51 11.96 22.07
N LYS A 262 -8.70 12.21 22.63
CA LYS A 262 -8.83 12.74 24.00
C LYS A 262 -8.57 11.65 25.05
N ILE A 263 -9.03 10.42 24.80
CA ILE A 263 -8.72 9.26 25.65
C ILE A 263 -7.21 9.00 25.64
N SER A 264 -6.58 9.07 24.47
CA SER A 264 -5.11 9.04 24.33
C SER A 264 -4.46 10.06 25.26
N ARG A 265 -4.89 11.34 25.19
CA ARG A 265 -4.38 12.38 26.09
C ARG A 265 -4.59 12.06 27.57
N VAL A 266 -5.73 11.51 27.97
CA VAL A 266 -5.96 11.08 29.36
C VAL A 266 -4.95 10.01 29.79
N ILE A 267 -4.67 9.02 28.93
CA ILE A 267 -3.67 7.98 29.20
C ILE A 267 -2.29 8.61 29.41
N TYR A 268 -1.82 9.44 28.48
CA TYR A 268 -0.53 10.13 28.62
C TYR A 268 -0.47 11.02 29.86
N ASN A 269 -1.51 11.81 30.13
CA ASN A 269 -1.56 12.65 31.33
C ASN A 269 -1.45 11.81 32.62
N ARG A 270 -2.10 10.65 32.69
CA ARG A 270 -2.01 9.72 33.83
C ARG A 270 -0.61 9.09 33.95
N LEU A 271 0.04 8.74 32.83
CA LEU A 271 1.40 8.18 32.82
C LEU A 271 2.45 9.22 33.25
N ASP A 272 2.38 10.42 32.68
CA ASP A 272 3.44 11.44 32.80
C ASP A 272 3.24 12.38 33.99
N GLY A 273 1.99 12.56 34.44
CA GLY A 273 1.61 13.49 35.51
C GLY A 273 0.88 12.84 36.70
N PRO A 274 1.42 11.77 37.32
CA PRO A 274 0.70 10.93 38.28
C PRO A 274 0.29 11.64 39.60
N GLY A 275 0.88 12.79 39.95
CA GLY A 275 0.77 13.39 41.29
C GLY A 275 0.26 14.83 41.40
N ASP A 276 0.14 15.58 40.30
CA ASP A 276 0.03 17.05 40.39
C ASP A 276 -1.39 17.60 40.23
N LYS A 277 -2.27 16.89 39.49
CA LYS A 277 -3.64 17.36 39.17
C LYS A 277 -4.67 16.24 39.07
N GLY A 278 -4.25 15.06 38.59
CA GLY A 278 -5.18 14.00 38.25
C GLY A 278 -5.49 12.99 39.33
N GLY A 279 -4.89 13.03 40.52
CA GLY A 279 -5.23 12.13 41.64
C GLY A 279 -5.12 10.61 41.39
N THR A 280 -4.62 10.17 40.22
CA THR A 280 -4.60 8.75 39.81
C THR A 280 -3.37 8.00 40.31
N ASN A 281 -2.35 8.71 40.81
CA ASN A 281 -1.08 8.14 41.26
C ASN A 281 -0.40 7.26 40.20
N GLY A 282 -0.61 7.57 38.90
CA GLY A 282 0.00 6.85 37.78
C GLY A 282 -0.70 5.56 37.37
N THR A 283 -1.85 5.26 37.98
CA THR A 283 -2.71 4.15 37.55
C THR A 283 -3.60 4.60 36.38
N LEU A 284 -3.90 3.69 35.45
CA LEU A 284 -4.73 4.00 34.28
C LEU A 284 -6.21 3.71 34.51
N GLY A 285 -6.56 2.78 35.40
CA GLY A 285 -7.96 2.48 35.75
C GLY A 285 -8.84 2.05 34.57
N ILE A 286 -8.28 1.31 33.61
CA ILE A 286 -8.96 0.83 32.39
C ILE A 286 -9.48 -0.59 32.62
N ASP A 287 -10.80 -0.76 32.56
CA ASP A 287 -11.50 -2.00 32.88
C ASP A 287 -11.19 -3.12 31.90
N ALA A 288 -11.04 -2.77 30.62
CA ALA A 288 -10.71 -3.71 29.57
C ALA A 288 -9.37 -4.42 29.83
N SER A 289 -8.37 -3.71 30.37
CA SER A 289 -7.09 -4.33 30.74
C SER A 289 -7.25 -5.30 31.91
N ASN A 290 -8.03 -4.93 32.93
CA ASN A 290 -8.33 -5.83 34.04
C ASN A 290 -9.09 -7.08 33.55
N ALA A 291 -10.07 -6.92 32.67
CA ALA A 291 -10.83 -8.03 32.08
C ALA A 291 -9.94 -8.95 31.23
N TYR A 292 -8.99 -8.39 30.49
CA TYR A 292 -7.98 -9.15 29.74
C TYR A 292 -7.14 -10.02 30.67
N GLY A 293 -6.62 -9.46 31.76
CA GLY A 293 -5.84 -10.21 32.76
C GLY A 293 -6.61 -11.37 33.41
N LEU A 294 -7.94 -11.30 33.44
CA LEU A 294 -8.83 -12.35 33.94
C LEU A 294 -9.24 -13.37 32.87
N GLY A 295 -8.84 -13.18 31.61
CA GLY A 295 -9.27 -14.01 30.49
C GLY A 295 -10.75 -13.86 30.14
N LYS A 296 -11.40 -12.77 30.55
CA LYS A 296 -12.82 -12.50 30.24
C LYS A 296 -12.93 -11.69 28.96
N SER A 297 -13.60 -12.20 27.94
CA SER A 297 -13.89 -11.46 26.70
C SER A 297 -15.22 -10.69 26.83
N GLY A 298 -15.34 -9.57 26.10
CA GLY A 298 -16.56 -8.76 26.02
C GLY A 298 -16.76 -7.72 27.13
N THR A 299 -17.80 -6.88 26.97
CA THR A 299 -18.15 -5.73 27.81
C THR A 299 -18.88 -6.12 29.11
N THR A 300 -18.40 -7.16 29.80
CA THR A 300 -19.01 -7.55 31.08
C THR A 300 -18.44 -6.68 32.19
N ALA A 301 -19.30 -5.93 32.89
CA ALA A 301 -18.90 -5.22 34.10
C ALA A 301 -18.19 -6.19 35.07
N LEU A 302 -17.01 -5.82 35.55
CA LEU A 302 -16.24 -6.63 36.48
C LEU A 302 -16.86 -6.53 37.88
N THR A 303 -17.00 -7.67 38.56
CA THR A 303 -17.48 -7.67 39.95
C THR A 303 -16.40 -7.16 40.90
N THR A 304 -16.80 -6.77 42.11
CA THR A 304 -15.85 -6.36 43.17
C THR A 304 -14.81 -7.44 43.46
N GLU A 305 -15.22 -8.71 43.45
CA GLU A 305 -14.34 -9.85 43.67
C GLU A 305 -13.35 -10.03 42.52
N GLU A 306 -13.80 -9.84 41.28
CA GLU A 306 -12.95 -9.90 40.09
C GLU A 306 -11.92 -8.77 40.07
N LEU A 307 -12.32 -7.56 40.44
CA LEU A 307 -11.43 -6.40 40.57
C LEU A 307 -10.37 -6.58 41.68
N ALA A 308 -10.59 -7.50 42.63
CA ALA A 308 -9.64 -7.81 43.69
C ALA A 308 -8.55 -8.82 43.26
N VAL A 309 -8.75 -9.56 42.17
CA VAL A 309 -7.79 -10.57 41.69
C VAL A 309 -6.56 -9.90 41.12
N ASP A 310 -5.38 -10.15 41.70
CA ASP A 310 -4.12 -9.55 41.25
C ASP A 310 -3.64 -10.17 39.93
N THR A 311 -3.54 -9.36 38.88
CA THR A 311 -2.99 -9.74 37.57
C THR A 311 -1.97 -8.70 37.10
N PRO A 312 -1.03 -9.06 36.20
CA PRO A 312 -0.11 -8.09 35.60
C PRO A 312 -0.81 -6.99 34.80
N TYR A 313 -2.06 -7.22 34.37
CA TYR A 313 -2.86 -6.27 33.57
C TYR A 313 -3.79 -5.41 34.42
N ASP A 314 -3.70 -5.48 35.75
CA ASP A 314 -4.53 -4.64 36.62
C ASP A 314 -4.02 -3.19 36.65
N THR A 315 -4.62 -2.36 35.79
CA THR A 315 -4.27 -0.94 35.67
C THR A 315 -4.92 -0.05 36.73
N ARG A 316 -5.75 -0.59 37.63
CA ARG A 316 -6.28 0.14 38.79
C ARG A 316 -5.34 0.13 39.98
N ARG A 317 -4.50 -0.90 40.08
CA ARG A 317 -3.56 -1.09 41.21
C ARG A 317 -2.10 -0.96 40.82
N ARG A 318 -1.77 -1.23 39.55
CA ARG A 318 -0.39 -1.12 39.04
C ARG A 318 -0.23 0.21 38.32
N VAL A 319 0.90 0.85 38.59
CA VAL A 319 1.31 2.10 37.96
C VAL A 319 1.86 1.79 36.58
N GLY A 320 1.51 2.60 35.59
CA GLY A 320 1.98 2.49 34.23
C GLY A 320 1.14 1.59 33.33
N LEU A 321 1.74 1.20 32.21
CA LEU A 321 1.12 0.36 31.19
C LEU A 321 1.08 -1.13 31.59
N PRO A 322 0.08 -1.90 31.12
CA PRO A 322 0.11 -3.36 31.20
C PRO A 322 1.27 -3.94 30.37
N PRO A 323 1.62 -5.23 30.51
CA PRO A 323 2.83 -5.78 29.87
C PRO A 323 2.73 -5.94 28.35
N THR A 324 1.52 -6.02 27.77
CA THR A 324 1.30 -6.17 26.32
C THR A 324 0.03 -5.45 25.89
N PRO A 325 -0.21 -5.27 24.58
CA PRO A 325 -1.53 -4.92 24.07
C PRO A 325 -2.59 -5.92 24.56
N ILE A 326 -3.84 -5.49 24.65
CA ILE A 326 -4.96 -6.31 25.15
C ILE A 326 -5.97 -6.71 24.07
N GLU A 327 -5.87 -6.12 22.88
CA GLU A 327 -6.68 -6.40 21.70
C GLU A 327 -6.03 -5.76 20.45
N ALA A 328 -6.56 -6.05 19.27
CA ALA A 328 -6.11 -5.51 17.99
C ALA A 328 -6.68 -4.11 17.73
N PRO A 329 -5.86 -3.04 17.78
CA PRO A 329 -6.30 -1.68 17.48
C PRO A 329 -6.47 -1.44 15.98
N GLY A 330 -7.42 -0.58 15.61
CA GLY A 330 -7.60 -0.08 14.25
C GLY A 330 -6.69 1.10 13.89
N ASP A 331 -6.86 1.61 12.67
CA ASP A 331 -6.09 2.77 12.17
C ASP A 331 -6.29 4.01 13.08
N ASP A 332 -7.53 4.28 13.52
CA ASP A 332 -7.87 5.45 14.35
C ASP A 332 -7.21 5.38 15.74
N ALA A 333 -7.20 4.21 16.37
CA ALA A 333 -6.60 4.01 17.69
C ALA A 333 -5.06 4.10 17.64
N ILE A 334 -4.44 3.53 16.60
CA ILE A 334 -2.99 3.66 16.35
C ILE A 334 -2.63 5.13 16.12
N ALA A 335 -3.39 5.84 15.27
CA ALA A 335 -3.18 7.25 15.00
C ALA A 335 -3.36 8.13 16.25
N ALA A 336 -4.37 7.84 17.07
CA ALA A 336 -4.62 8.54 18.33
C ALA A 336 -3.52 8.31 19.37
N ALA A 337 -2.98 7.09 19.47
CA ALA A 337 -1.84 6.78 20.34
C ALA A 337 -0.58 7.57 19.94
N ALA A 338 -0.34 7.68 18.62
CA ALA A 338 0.79 8.41 18.06
C ALA A 338 0.62 9.95 18.12
N ASN A 339 -0.62 10.44 18.15
CA ASN A 339 -0.95 11.87 18.07
C ASN A 339 -1.99 12.30 19.12
N PRO A 340 -1.67 12.27 20.43
CA PRO A 340 -2.58 12.73 21.47
C PRO A 340 -2.86 14.24 21.35
N VAL A 341 -4.13 14.63 21.28
CA VAL A 341 -4.51 16.06 21.26
C VAL A 341 -4.20 16.73 22.58
N ASP A 342 -3.83 18.01 22.59
CA ASP A 342 -3.60 18.72 23.85
C ASP A 342 -4.88 18.85 24.68
N GLY A 343 -4.76 18.63 25.99
CA GLY A 343 -5.88 18.73 26.89
C GLY A 343 -5.49 18.45 28.34
N PRO A 344 -6.10 19.14 29.31
CA PRO A 344 -5.79 18.98 30.73
C PRO A 344 -6.51 17.79 31.39
N TRP A 345 -7.13 16.90 30.61
CA TRP A 345 -8.02 15.88 31.14
C TRP A 345 -7.29 14.70 31.75
N TYR A 346 -7.77 14.25 32.91
CA TYR A 346 -7.33 13.04 33.59
C TYR A 346 -8.45 12.04 33.78
N TYR A 347 -9.68 12.40 33.46
CA TYR A 347 -10.86 11.56 33.66
C TYR A 347 -11.81 11.71 32.49
N TYR A 348 -12.58 10.65 32.25
CA TYR A 348 -13.69 10.67 31.31
C TYR A 348 -14.78 9.72 31.78
N VAL A 349 -16.01 10.00 31.36
CA VAL A 349 -17.16 9.11 31.56
C VAL A 349 -18.16 9.32 30.43
N THR A 350 -18.66 8.21 29.89
CA THR A 350 -19.80 8.25 28.97
C THR A 350 -21.06 8.56 29.77
N VAL A 351 -21.66 9.72 29.52
CA VAL A 351 -22.83 10.21 30.26
C VAL A 351 -24.15 9.85 29.59
N ASN A 352 -24.12 9.45 28.32
CA ASN A 352 -25.31 9.08 27.56
C ASN A 352 -24.99 7.88 26.64
N LEU A 353 -25.52 6.70 26.98
CA LEU A 353 -25.26 5.46 26.24
C LEU A 353 -26.01 5.38 24.90
N GLU A 354 -27.03 6.21 24.69
CA GLU A 354 -27.76 6.25 23.42
C GLU A 354 -27.00 7.02 22.35
N THR A 355 -26.43 8.16 22.73
CA THR A 355 -25.65 9.02 21.83
C THR A 355 -24.17 8.67 21.80
N GLY A 356 -23.67 7.99 22.84
CA GLY A 356 -22.25 7.75 23.06
C GLY A 356 -21.50 8.98 23.59
N GLU A 357 -22.19 10.01 24.09
CA GLU A 357 -21.54 11.24 24.58
C GLU A 357 -20.62 10.92 25.77
N THR A 358 -19.33 11.16 25.58
CA THR A 358 -18.29 11.09 26.62
C THR A 358 -17.83 12.49 27.02
N LYS A 359 -17.84 12.76 28.32
CA LYS A 359 -17.33 14.00 28.90
C LYS A 359 -15.97 13.77 29.54
N PHE A 360 -15.11 14.79 29.46
CA PHE A 360 -13.72 14.75 29.90
C PHE A 360 -13.45 15.82 30.97
N TYR A 361 -12.70 15.47 32.00
CA TYR A 361 -12.53 16.28 33.21
C TYR A 361 -11.06 16.35 33.64
N GLU A 362 -10.67 17.50 34.19
CA GLU A 362 -9.31 17.75 34.70
C GLU A 362 -9.07 17.07 36.05
N ASP A 363 -10.10 16.99 36.89
CA ASP A 363 -10.02 16.52 38.27
C ASP A 363 -11.12 15.52 38.63
N TYR A 364 -10.98 14.94 39.82
CA TYR A 364 -11.88 13.90 40.31
C TYR A 364 -13.26 14.43 40.67
N ASP A 365 -13.36 15.66 41.17
CA ASP A 365 -14.65 16.25 41.56
C ASP A 365 -15.52 16.49 40.32
N GLY A 366 -14.97 17.03 39.23
CA GLY A 366 -15.67 17.14 37.95
C GLY A 366 -16.07 15.78 37.39
N PHE A 367 -15.21 14.76 37.50
CA PHE A 367 -15.58 13.40 37.13
C PHE A 367 -16.76 12.85 37.92
N LEU A 368 -16.86 13.14 39.22
CA LEU A 368 -18.01 12.74 40.05
C LEU A 368 -19.31 13.41 39.60
N GLU A 369 -19.27 14.66 39.11
CA GLU A 369 -20.43 15.31 38.50
C GLU A 369 -20.88 14.55 37.23
N GLY A 370 -19.94 14.18 36.36
CA GLY A 370 -20.22 13.34 35.19
C GLY A 370 -20.80 11.97 35.56
N LYS A 371 -20.28 11.32 36.62
CA LYS A 371 -20.87 10.05 37.11
C LYS A 371 -22.29 10.24 37.63
N ALA A 372 -22.58 11.36 38.30
CA ALA A 372 -23.93 11.65 38.77
C ALA A 372 -24.90 11.83 37.59
N GLU A 373 -24.45 12.48 36.51
CA GLU A 373 -25.20 12.59 35.25
C GLU A 373 -25.46 11.22 34.62
N TYR A 374 -24.43 10.37 34.50
CA TYR A 374 -24.58 8.99 34.02
C TYR A 374 -25.57 8.17 34.86
N ASN A 375 -25.47 8.23 36.19
CA ASN A 375 -26.39 7.52 37.07
C ASN A 375 -27.83 8.02 36.90
N SER A 376 -28.03 9.35 36.79
CA SER A 376 -29.34 9.93 36.51
C SER A 376 -29.88 9.49 35.14
N TYR A 377 -29.02 9.35 34.12
CA TYR A 377 -29.40 8.79 32.83
C TYR A 377 -29.91 7.35 32.98
N CYS A 378 -29.17 6.48 33.68
CA CYS A 378 -29.57 5.08 33.89
C CYS A 378 -30.87 4.93 34.70
N GLU A 379 -31.11 5.78 35.70
CA GLU A 379 -32.35 5.74 36.48
C GLU A 379 -33.58 6.16 35.66
N THR A 380 -33.40 7.02 34.65
CA THR A 380 -34.49 7.61 33.87
C THR A 380 -34.69 6.98 32.49
N SER A 381 -33.67 6.31 31.96
CA SER A 381 -33.63 5.70 30.62
C SER A 381 -33.25 4.21 30.68
N SER A 382 -33.83 3.49 31.63
CA SER A 382 -33.41 2.16 32.12
C SER A 382 -33.10 1.09 31.08
N ASP A 383 -33.69 1.13 29.89
CA ASP A 383 -33.59 0.01 28.93
C ASP A 383 -32.25 -0.06 28.20
N ARG A 384 -31.36 0.92 28.43
CA ARG A 384 -30.00 1.00 27.83
C ARG A 384 -28.88 0.85 28.86
N CYS A 385 -29.23 0.81 30.14
CA CYS A 385 -28.37 0.35 31.22
C CYS A 385 -28.84 -1.05 31.66
#